data_AF-A0A821W0J6-F1
#
_entry.id   AF-A0A821W0J6-F1
#
_cell.length_a   1.000
_cell.length_b   1.000
_cell.length_c   1.000
_cell.angle_alpha   90.00
_cell.angle_beta   90.00
_cell.angle_gamma   90.00
#
_symmetry.space_group_name_H-M   'P 1'
#
loop_
_entity.id
_entity.type
_entity.pdbx_description
1 polymer ?
#
loop_
_entity_poly.entity_id
_entity_poly.type
_entity_poly.pdbx_seq_one_letter_code
_entity_poly.pdbx_strand_id
1 'polypeptide(L)'
;NDQLTHSRKGKTIMNEAERYESVRHCRYVDEVITDAPWILDDEFLTQNKIDFVAHDEIPYGTEGSDDIYQHLKVSCRRAVLSDI
;
A
#
# COMPACT_ATOMS: atom_id res chain seq x y z
N ASN A 1 -8.94 5.07 1.44
CA ASN A 1 -10.29 5.03 2.05
C ASN A 1 -11.15 3.89 1.45
N ASP A 2 -12.36 3.69 1.98
CA ASP A 2 -13.33 2.71 1.48
C ASP A 2 -13.82 3.04 0.06
N GLN A 3 -14.04 4.32 -0.27
CA GLN A 3 -14.47 4.76 -1.61
C GLN A 3 -13.49 4.27 -2.71
N LEU A 4 -12.20 4.44 -2.47
CA LEU A 4 -11.13 3.99 -3.37
C LEU A 4 -11.08 2.46 -3.46
N THR A 5 -11.28 1.78 -2.33
CA THR A 5 -11.30 0.31 -2.29
C THR A 5 -12.47 -0.25 -3.10
N HIS A 6 -13.66 0.36 -2.97
CA HIS A 6 -14.88 -0.09 -3.68
C HIS A 6 -14.81 0.18 -5.18
N SER A 7 -14.18 1.27 -5.60
CA SER A 7 -14.04 1.62 -7.02
C SER A 7 -13.00 0.76 -7.76
N ARG A 8 -11.89 0.37 -7.11
CA ARG A 8 -10.77 -0.30 -7.80
C ARG A 8 -10.64 -1.80 -7.51
N LYS A 9 -11.28 -2.32 -6.45
CA LYS A 9 -11.18 -3.74 -6.07
C LYS A 9 -12.52 -4.37 -5.75
N GLY A 10 -13.34 -3.73 -4.92
CA GLY A 10 -14.66 -4.22 -4.57
C GLY A 10 -15.08 -3.91 -3.14
N LYS A 11 -16.23 -4.46 -2.74
CA LYS A 11 -16.86 -4.18 -1.45
C LYS A 11 -16.06 -4.73 -0.27
N THR A 12 -16.02 -3.97 0.82
CA THR A 12 -15.42 -4.37 2.09
C THR A 12 -16.50 -4.77 3.09
N ILE A 13 -16.20 -5.77 3.93
CA ILE A 13 -17.08 -6.13 5.06
C ILE A 13 -16.83 -5.18 6.24
N MET A 14 -15.55 -4.97 6.57
CA MET A 14 -15.14 -3.98 7.56
C MET A 14 -15.02 -2.60 6.90
N ASN A 15 -15.53 -1.57 7.59
CA ASN A 15 -15.35 -0.19 7.15
C ASN A 15 -13.89 0.27 7.36
N GLU A 16 -13.52 1.40 6.77
CA GLU A 16 -12.16 1.91 6.82
C GLU A 16 -11.66 2.16 8.25
N ALA A 17 -12.50 2.67 9.15
CA ALA A 17 -12.14 2.93 10.53
C ALA A 17 -11.85 1.62 11.30
N GLU A 18 -12.67 0.58 11.11
CA GLU A 18 -12.45 -0.75 11.67
C GLU A 18 -11.15 -1.38 11.16
N ARG A 19 -10.84 -1.19 9.87
CA ARG A 19 -9.58 -1.65 9.28
C ARG A 19 -8.38 -0.90 9.83
N TYR A 20 -8.46 0.42 9.98
CA TYR A 20 -7.40 1.21 10.59
C TYR A 20 -7.13 0.76 12.02
N GLU A 21 -8.18 0.53 12.81
CA GLU A 21 -8.04 0.06 14.19
C GLU A 21 -7.46 -1.36 14.25
N SER A 22 -7.85 -2.23 13.31
CA SER A 22 -7.30 -3.59 13.22
C SER A 22 -5.78 -3.57 13.00
N VAL A 23 -5.29 -2.68 12.13
CA VAL A 23 -3.85 -2.55 11.84
C VAL A 23 -3.08 -1.94 13.02
N ARG A 24 -3.67 -1.02 13.78
CA ARG A 24 -3.05 -0.43 14.99
C ARG A 24 -2.76 -1.46 16.08
N HIS A 25 -3.50 -2.56 16.11
CA HIS A 25 -3.30 -3.64 17.09
C HIS A 25 -2.32 -4.72 16.62
N CYS A 26 -1.74 -4.58 15.42
CA CYS A 26 -0.72 -5.51 14.93
C CYS A 26 0.60 -5.31 15.69
N ARG A 27 1.18 -6.41 16.18
CA ARG A 27 2.43 -6.40 16.96
C ARG A 27 3.63 -5.71 16.26
N TYR A 28 3.69 -5.77 14.95
CA TYR A 28 4.83 -5.33 14.14
C TYR A 28 4.59 -3.96 13.47
N VAL A 29 3.54 -3.25 13.86
CA VAL A 29 3.19 -1.96 13.27
C VAL A 29 3.51 -0.85 14.27
N ASP A 30 4.36 0.08 13.86
CA ASP A 30 4.71 1.26 14.66
C ASP A 30 3.77 2.45 14.37
N GLU A 31 3.43 2.66 13.09
CA GLU A 31 2.61 3.79 12.63
C GLU A 31 1.58 3.34 11.57
N VAL A 32 0.40 3.97 11.59
CA VAL A 32 -0.67 3.72 10.61
C VAL A 32 -1.03 5.01 9.90
N ILE A 33 -0.72 5.08 8.60
CA ILE A 33 -1.13 6.18 7.71
C ILE A 33 -2.53 5.87 7.18
N THR A 34 -3.50 6.71 7.54
CA THR A 34 -4.87 6.61 7.03
C THR A 34 -5.00 7.26 5.66
N ASP A 35 -6.01 6.82 4.91
CA ASP A 35 -6.28 7.30 3.54
C ASP A 35 -5.10 7.22 2.55
N ALA A 36 -4.33 6.13 2.62
CA ALA A 36 -3.24 5.90 1.69
C ALA A 36 -3.71 5.87 0.22
N PRO A 37 -2.92 6.45 -0.72
CA PRO A 37 -3.25 6.47 -2.13
C PRO A 37 -3.12 5.08 -2.76
N TRP A 38 -3.83 4.85 -3.88
CA TRP A 38 -3.77 3.57 -4.60
C TRP A 38 -2.46 3.37 -5.35
N ILE A 39 -1.91 4.46 -5.91
CA ILE A 39 -0.62 4.50 -6.58
C ILE A 39 0.24 5.42 -5.74
N LEU A 40 1.38 4.92 -5.27
CA LEU A 40 2.33 5.71 -4.51
C LEU A 40 3.04 6.69 -5.44
N ASP A 41 3.17 7.94 -5.00
CA ASP A 41 3.94 8.97 -5.69
C ASP A 41 5.20 9.34 -4.88
N ASP A 42 6.18 9.96 -5.54
CA ASP A 42 7.44 10.37 -4.88
C ASP A 42 7.20 11.40 -3.75
N GLU A 43 6.12 12.19 -3.85
CA GLU A 43 5.73 13.14 -2.82
C GLU A 43 5.31 12.43 -1.53
N PHE A 44 4.42 11.43 -1.62
CA PHE A 44 3.98 10.63 -0.48
C PHE A 44 5.14 9.87 0.16
N LEU A 45 6.04 9.30 -0.66
CA LEU A 45 7.24 8.63 -0.15
C LEU A 45 8.14 9.59 0.62
N THR A 46 8.35 10.80 0.10
CA THR A 46 9.21 11.81 0.73
C THR A 46 8.59 12.37 2.00
N GLN A 47 7.29 12.68 1.97
CA GLN A 47 6.54 13.22 3.12
C GLN A 47 6.56 12.26 4.31
N ASN A 48 6.39 10.95 4.05
CA ASN A 48 6.36 9.92 5.07
C ASN A 48 7.74 9.26 5.33
N LYS A 49 8.79 9.73 4.66
CA LYS A 49 10.18 9.24 4.79
C LYS A 49 10.29 7.72 4.59
N ILE A 50 9.69 7.23 3.51
CA ILE A 50 9.64 5.79 3.19
C ILE A 50 10.89 5.42 2.38
N ASP A 51 11.77 4.60 2.95
CA ASP A 51 12.97 4.09 2.27
C ASP A 51 12.65 2.87 1.39
N PHE A 52 11.80 1.96 1.89
CA PHE A 52 11.44 0.72 1.22
C PHE A 52 9.94 0.45 1.28
N VAL A 53 9.41 -0.14 0.21
CA VAL A 53 8.03 -0.62 0.14
C VAL A 53 8.03 -2.15 0.11
N ALA A 54 7.27 -2.75 1.04
CA ALA A 54 7.07 -4.19 1.13
C ALA A 54 5.67 -4.59 0.65
N HIS A 55 5.63 -5.41 -0.39
CA HIS A 55 4.43 -6.08 -0.92
C HIS A 55 4.87 -7.40 -1.57
N ASP A 56 3.92 -8.27 -1.90
CA ASP A 56 4.21 -9.47 -2.70
C ASP A 56 4.92 -9.15 -4.05
N GLU A 57 5.41 -10.19 -4.72
CA GLU A 57 6.09 -10.06 -6.02
C GLU A 57 5.13 -10.03 -7.20
N ILE A 58 3.90 -10.50 -7.00
CA ILE A 58 2.91 -10.64 -8.05
C ILE A 58 2.60 -9.25 -8.62
N PRO A 59 2.68 -9.07 -9.96
CA PRO A 59 2.28 -7.82 -10.60
C PRO A 59 0.86 -7.43 -10.18
N TYR A 60 0.71 -6.23 -9.62
CA TYR A 60 -0.59 -5.75 -9.17
C TYR A 60 -1.24 -4.93 -10.28
N GLY A 61 -1.98 -5.62 -11.15
CA GLY A 61 -2.68 -5.03 -12.27
C GLY A 61 -3.93 -4.25 -11.86
N THR A 62 -4.13 -3.10 -12.50
CA THR A 62 -5.35 -2.27 -12.39
C THR A 62 -5.76 -1.80 -13.79
N GLU A 63 -6.96 -1.26 -13.94
CA GLU A 63 -7.38 -0.63 -15.20
C GLU A 63 -6.35 0.45 -15.63
N GLY A 64 -5.61 0.19 -16.71
CA GLY A 64 -4.61 1.10 -17.27
C GLY A 64 -3.15 0.87 -16.83
N SER A 65 -2.83 -0.13 -16.00
CA SER A 65 -1.45 -0.50 -15.66
C SER A 65 -1.30 -1.97 -15.33
N ASP A 66 -0.30 -2.62 -15.92
CA ASP A 66 0.02 -4.03 -15.67
C ASP A 66 0.60 -4.27 -14.26
N ASP A 67 1.31 -3.28 -13.70
CA ASP A 67 1.84 -3.30 -12.34
C ASP A 67 2.02 -1.89 -11.78
N ILE A 68 1.18 -1.53 -10.80
CA ILE A 68 1.26 -0.22 -10.13
C ILE A 68 2.58 -0.01 -9.38
N TYR A 69 3.26 -1.09 -8.97
CA TYR A 69 4.52 -1.01 -8.23
C TYR A 69 5.75 -1.00 -9.14
N GLN A 70 5.60 -1.13 -10.46
CA GLN A 70 6.73 -1.27 -11.39
C GLN A 70 7.79 -0.17 -11.20
N HIS A 71 7.36 1.08 -11.05
CA HIS A 71 8.26 2.22 -10.85
C HIS A 71 9.08 2.09 -9.55
N LEU A 72 8.51 1.53 -8.49
CA LEU A 72 9.20 1.28 -7.22
C LEU A 72 10.21 0.12 -7.35
N LYS A 73 9.84 -0.94 -8.08
CA LYS A 73 10.73 -2.09 -8.35
C LYS A 73 11.98 -1.63 -9.10
N VAL A 74 11.84 -0.76 -10.08
CA VAL A 74 12.97 -0.22 -10.88
C VAL A 74 13.82 0.76 -10.08
N SER A 75 13.21 1.57 -9.21
CA SER A 75 13.91 2.59 -8.41
C SER A 75 14.76 2.05 -7.25
N CYS A 76 14.89 0.72 -7.10
CA CYS A 76 15.59 0.07 -5.98
C CYS A 76 15.00 0.41 -4.59
N ARG A 77 13.71 0.77 -4.53
CA ARG A 77 12.95 1.03 -3.29
C ARG A 77 11.96 -0.10 -2.98
N ARG A 78 12.36 -1.34 -3.25
CA ARG A 78 11.57 -2.55 -2.97
C ARG A 78 12.29 -3.39 -1.93
N ALA A 79 11.58 -3.76 -0.86
CA ALA A 79 11.96 -4.86 0.01
C ALA A 79 11.02 -6.04 -0.29
N VAL A 80 11.57 -7.19 -0.69
CA VAL A 80 10.76 -8.41 -0.79
C VAL A 80 10.72 -9.03 0.60
N LEU A 81 9.53 -9.45 1.05
CA LEU A 81 9.37 -10.13 2.35
C LEU A 81 10.18 -11.43 2.47
N SER A 82 10.79 -11.92 1.39
CA SER A 82 11.72 -13.07 1.42
C SER A 82 13.13 -12.70 1.92
N ASP A 83 13.48 -11.42 1.93
CA ASP A 83 14.82 -10.93 2.27
C ASP A 83 14.91 -10.36 3.71
N ILE A 84 13.86 -10.53 4.51
CA ILE A 84 13.75 -10.19 5.95
C ILE A 84 13.41 -11.47 6.72
#